data_AF-A0A8H7K3H6-F1
#
_entry.id   AF-A0A8H7K3H6-F1
#
_cell.length_a   1.000
_cell.length_b   1.000
_cell.length_c   1.000
_cell.angle_alpha   90.00
_cell.angle_beta   90.00
_cell.angle_gamma   90.00
#
_symmetry.space_group_name_H-M   'P 1'
#
loop_
_entity.id
_entity.type
_entity.pdbx_description
1 polymer ?
#
loop_
_entity_poly.entity_id
_entity_poly.type
_entity_poly.pdbx_seq_one_letter_code
_entity_poly.pdbx_strand_id
1 'polypeptide(L)'
;MRAALLLGALSALSLTNAHFTIKSPKGIGSADSTADHAPCGGFTPDLSDGSSQLVDVHVGGEAVALRLTHSRCTWLLRATLDSAAKNGWEKVFPITVQSGLGDFCFPAVTFPSDWAGKKGVISIVSSADDGQLFQCIAANFVSGTASPPTTCTNASSVTSYGTDDAELQKLIGDQDSASSTASSSAASPSATDSKGAAGALLVPSIQSVGSLVAGVGALVLGGALMI
;
A
#
# COMPACT_ATOMS: atom_id res chain seq x y z
N MET A 1 5.40 30.31 -51.68
CA MET A 1 4.26 29.44 -51.35
C MET A 1 4.56 28.71 -50.04
N ARG A 2 3.69 28.96 -49.07
CA ARG A 2 3.45 28.28 -47.78
C ARG A 2 4.48 27.27 -47.25
N ALA A 3 5.13 27.67 -46.16
CA ALA A 3 5.78 26.80 -45.20
C ALA A 3 4.78 25.83 -44.56
N ALA A 4 5.16 24.56 -44.45
CA ALA A 4 4.45 23.55 -43.68
C ALA A 4 5.45 22.82 -42.77
N LEU A 5 5.82 23.48 -41.67
CA LEU A 5 6.49 22.86 -40.53
C LEU A 5 5.41 22.30 -39.61
N LEU A 6 5.16 20.99 -39.72
CA LEU A 6 4.34 20.23 -38.78
C LEU A 6 5.16 20.02 -37.50
N LEU A 7 4.99 20.94 -36.54
CA LEU A 7 5.45 20.77 -35.17
C LEU A 7 4.53 19.77 -34.46
N GLY A 8 4.97 18.51 -34.35
CA GLY A 8 4.34 17.50 -33.52
C GLY A 8 4.55 17.82 -32.04
N ALA A 9 3.54 18.40 -31.41
CA ALA A 9 3.52 18.63 -29.96
C ALA A 9 3.25 17.29 -29.24
N LEU A 10 4.33 16.59 -28.88
CA LEU A 10 4.27 15.44 -28.00
C LEU A 10 3.98 15.94 -26.58
N SER A 11 2.70 16.00 -26.22
CA SER A 11 2.27 16.36 -24.87
C SER A 11 2.67 15.25 -23.92
N ALA A 12 3.73 15.47 -23.13
CA ALA A 12 4.05 14.62 -22.01
C ALA A 12 2.90 14.73 -20.99
N LEU A 13 1.99 13.76 -20.99
CA LEU A 13 1.04 13.60 -19.90
C LEU A 13 1.86 13.25 -18.65
N SER A 14 2.10 14.24 -17.80
CA SER A 14 2.52 13.99 -16.44
C SER A 14 1.46 13.09 -15.81
N LEU A 15 1.83 11.85 -15.47
CA LEU A 15 1.01 10.98 -14.62
C LEU A 15 0.98 11.63 -13.24
N THR A 16 0.06 12.56 -13.03
CA THR A 16 -0.23 13.06 -11.69
C THR A 16 -0.96 11.94 -10.96
N ASN A 17 -0.22 11.15 -10.19
CA ASN A 17 -0.79 10.17 -9.28
C ASN A 17 -1.80 10.90 -8.39
N ALA A 18 -3.05 10.45 -8.32
CA ALA A 18 -4.05 11.19 -7.56
C ALA A 18 -3.98 10.77 -6.07
N HIS A 19 -3.57 11.70 -5.22
CA HIS A 19 -3.30 11.44 -3.82
C HIS A 19 -4.57 11.38 -2.98
N PHE A 20 -4.45 10.85 -1.76
CA PHE A 20 -5.41 11.12 -0.69
C PHE A 20 -4.74 11.84 0.47
N THR A 21 -5.52 12.36 1.40
CA THR A 21 -5.01 12.99 2.64
C THR A 21 -5.88 12.59 3.82
N ILE A 22 -5.26 12.30 4.95
CA ILE A 22 -5.96 12.12 6.22
C ILE A 22 -6.28 13.50 6.81
N LYS A 23 -7.56 13.80 7.02
CA LYS A 23 -8.03 15.03 7.67
C LYS A 23 -8.22 14.83 9.17
N SER A 24 -8.65 13.65 9.60
CA SER A 24 -8.82 13.30 11.00
C SER A 24 -8.85 11.77 11.19
N PRO A 25 -8.29 11.21 12.28
CA PRO A 25 -7.34 11.83 13.20
C PRO A 25 -6.08 12.34 12.49
N LYS A 26 -5.21 13.06 13.18
CA LYS A 26 -3.97 13.57 12.56
C LYS A 26 -3.09 12.39 12.11
N GLY A 27 -2.80 12.32 10.80
CA GLY A 27 -1.82 11.38 10.25
C GLY A 27 -0.37 11.79 10.56
N ILE A 28 0.56 10.85 10.46
CA ILE A 28 1.99 11.08 10.74
C ILE A 28 2.68 11.97 9.70
N GLY A 29 2.12 12.05 8.49
CA GLY A 29 2.64 12.82 7.37
C GLY A 29 2.21 12.22 6.03
N SER A 30 2.53 12.94 4.95
CA SER A 30 2.33 12.50 3.56
C SER A 30 3.42 13.10 2.68
N ALA A 31 3.89 12.35 1.69
CA ALA A 31 4.87 12.81 0.71
C ALA A 31 4.61 12.10 -0.61
N ASP A 32 4.43 12.88 -1.69
CA ASP A 32 4.01 12.37 -2.98
C ASP A 32 4.99 11.35 -3.57
N SER A 33 6.30 11.57 -3.38
CA SER A 33 7.36 10.72 -3.93
C SER A 33 7.49 9.34 -3.28
N THR A 34 6.84 9.13 -2.13
CA THR A 34 6.91 7.87 -1.38
C THR A 34 5.53 7.38 -0.97
N ALA A 35 4.46 7.97 -1.50
CA ALA A 35 3.09 7.67 -1.10
C ALA A 35 2.72 6.20 -1.39
N ASP A 36 3.38 5.56 -2.36
CA ASP A 36 3.26 4.15 -2.72
C ASP A 36 4.11 3.20 -1.84
N HIS A 37 4.95 3.73 -0.96
CA HIS A 37 5.77 2.92 -0.06
C HIS A 37 4.96 2.43 1.15
N ALA A 38 4.56 1.16 1.13
CA ALA A 38 3.95 0.52 2.29
C ALA A 38 4.89 0.50 3.51
N PRO A 39 4.36 0.53 4.75
CA PRO A 39 2.93 0.58 5.11
C PRO A 39 2.39 2.00 5.32
N CYS A 40 3.25 3.02 5.30
CA CYS A 40 2.97 4.36 5.81
C CYS A 40 3.41 5.50 4.87
N GLY A 41 3.54 5.23 3.57
CA GLY A 41 3.89 6.25 2.57
C GLY A 41 5.31 6.77 2.73
N GLY A 42 6.24 5.91 3.18
CA GLY A 42 7.64 6.28 3.45
C GLY A 42 7.90 6.93 4.81
N PHE A 43 6.88 7.11 5.66
CA PHE A 43 7.05 7.65 7.00
C PHE A 43 7.20 6.53 8.04
N THR A 44 8.03 6.76 9.06
CA THR A 44 8.18 5.86 10.21
C THR A 44 7.31 6.36 11.37
N PRO A 45 6.37 5.53 11.88
CA PRO A 45 5.60 5.87 13.08
C PRO A 45 6.50 5.99 14.32
N ASP A 46 6.31 7.04 15.09
CA ASP A 46 6.91 7.23 16.41
C ASP A 46 5.84 7.09 17.50
N LEU A 47 5.93 5.99 18.24
CA LEU A 47 5.00 5.65 19.33
C LEU A 47 5.56 6.02 20.71
N SER A 48 6.67 6.75 20.78
CA SER A 48 7.28 7.17 22.05
C SER A 48 6.34 8.10 22.83
N ASP A 49 6.38 8.04 24.15
CA ASP A 49 5.63 8.98 25.00
C ASP A 49 6.04 10.43 24.69
N GLY A 50 5.04 11.29 24.52
CA GLY A 50 5.24 12.71 24.18
C GLY A 50 5.57 12.98 22.70
N SER A 51 5.55 11.96 21.83
CA SER A 51 5.72 12.17 20.39
C SER A 51 4.60 13.05 19.83
N SER A 52 4.93 14.01 18.96
CA SER A 52 3.95 14.84 18.25
C SER A 52 3.17 14.09 17.17
N GLN A 53 3.57 12.86 16.84
CA GLN A 53 2.83 11.99 15.91
C GLN A 53 1.68 11.25 16.60
N LEU A 54 1.81 11.01 17.91
CA LEU A 54 0.89 10.17 18.66
C LEU A 54 -0.42 10.93 18.95
N VAL A 55 -1.54 10.32 18.58
CA VAL A 55 -2.89 10.85 18.84
C VAL A 55 -3.79 9.82 19.50
N ASP A 56 -4.71 10.28 20.33
CA ASP A 56 -5.71 9.42 20.94
C ASP A 56 -6.71 8.94 19.88
N VAL A 57 -7.00 7.63 19.91
CA VAL A 57 -7.96 6.95 19.04
C VAL A 57 -8.88 6.08 19.90
N HIS A 58 -10.19 6.31 19.78
CA HIS A 58 -11.17 5.63 20.62
C HIS A 58 -11.54 4.24 20.07
N VAL A 59 -11.26 3.18 20.85
CA VAL A 59 -11.46 1.80 20.38
C VAL A 59 -12.92 1.45 20.07
N GLY A 60 -13.87 2.06 20.76
CA GLY A 60 -15.31 1.82 20.56
C GLY A 60 -15.91 2.55 19.35
N GLY A 61 -15.15 3.42 18.69
CA GLY A 61 -15.62 4.19 17.55
C GLY A 61 -14.85 5.50 17.39
N GLU A 62 -13.96 5.53 16.40
CA GLU A 62 -13.22 6.72 15.99
C GLU A 62 -13.63 7.14 14.57
N ALA A 63 -13.77 8.44 14.34
CA ALA A 63 -14.11 8.93 13.02
C ALA A 63 -12.85 9.12 12.18
N VAL A 64 -12.80 8.52 10.99
CA VAL A 64 -11.70 8.69 10.03
C VAL A 64 -12.18 9.50 8.84
N ALA A 65 -11.72 10.75 8.78
CA ALA A 65 -12.02 11.70 7.72
C ALA A 65 -10.86 11.76 6.72
N LEU A 66 -11.16 11.54 5.45
CA LEU A 66 -10.22 11.50 4.33
C LEU A 66 -10.61 12.51 3.27
N ARG A 67 -9.67 12.83 2.38
CA ARG A 67 -9.94 13.48 1.10
C ARG A 67 -9.29 12.71 -0.01
N LEU A 68 -10.06 12.35 -1.03
CA LEU A 68 -9.59 11.68 -2.24
C LEU A 68 -9.49 12.67 -3.40
N THR A 69 -8.42 12.59 -4.17
CA THR A 69 -8.29 13.33 -5.45
C THR A 69 -8.38 12.43 -6.68
N HIS A 70 -8.48 11.11 -6.50
CA HIS A 70 -8.83 10.17 -7.56
C HIS A 70 -10.36 10.14 -7.79
N SER A 71 -10.78 9.82 -9.02
CA SER A 71 -12.21 9.71 -9.36
C SER A 71 -12.92 8.56 -8.64
N ARG A 72 -12.16 7.54 -8.25
CA ARG A 72 -12.60 6.34 -7.54
C ARG A 72 -11.42 5.69 -6.82
N CYS A 73 -11.64 5.14 -5.64
CA CYS A 73 -10.69 4.21 -5.03
C CYS A 73 -11.41 3.16 -4.18
N THR A 74 -10.68 2.13 -3.80
CA THR A 74 -11.08 1.15 -2.79
C THR A 74 -10.22 1.38 -1.55
N TRP A 75 -10.89 1.63 -0.42
CA TRP A 75 -10.25 1.87 0.86
C TRP A 75 -10.06 0.58 1.65
N LEU A 76 -8.88 0.41 2.24
CA LEU A 76 -8.64 -0.51 3.35
C LEU A 76 -8.15 0.28 4.56
N LEU A 77 -8.84 0.12 5.69
CA LEU A 77 -8.36 0.55 7.00
C LEU A 77 -7.92 -0.69 7.76
N ARG A 78 -6.63 -0.72 8.13
CA ARG A 78 -6.04 -1.78 8.95
C ARG A 78 -5.25 -1.17 10.08
N ALA A 79 -5.08 -1.91 11.18
CA ALA A 79 -4.27 -1.46 12.30
C ALA A 79 -3.42 -2.60 12.87
N THR A 80 -2.35 -2.26 13.58
CA THR A 80 -1.48 -3.21 14.28
C THR A 80 -0.94 -2.60 15.56
N LEU A 81 -0.65 -3.44 16.56
CA LEU A 81 0.11 -3.08 17.76
C LEU A 81 1.62 -3.26 17.57
N ASP A 82 2.07 -3.77 16.41
CA ASP A 82 3.49 -3.82 16.07
C ASP A 82 4.02 -2.41 15.85
N SER A 83 4.87 -1.94 16.76
CA SER A 83 5.52 -0.63 16.69
C SER A 83 6.33 -0.40 15.42
N ALA A 84 6.80 -1.46 14.77
CA ALA A 84 7.53 -1.38 13.49
C ALA A 84 6.59 -1.41 12.27
N ALA A 85 5.28 -1.59 12.47
CA ALA A 85 4.27 -1.71 11.44
C ALA A 85 4.57 -2.81 10.38
N LYS A 86 5.20 -3.92 10.79
CA LYS A 86 5.59 -4.99 9.87
C LYS A 86 4.59 -6.13 9.83
N ASN A 87 4.00 -6.46 10.98
CA ASN A 87 3.14 -7.65 11.13
C ASN A 87 1.89 -7.35 11.96
N GLY A 88 1.02 -8.36 12.12
CA GLY A 88 -0.12 -8.29 13.03
C GLY A 88 -1.21 -7.31 12.60
N TRP A 89 -1.39 -7.14 11.29
CA TRP A 89 -2.42 -6.26 10.76
C TRP A 89 -3.80 -6.88 10.95
N GLU A 90 -4.74 -6.06 11.42
CA GLU A 90 -6.15 -6.40 11.54
C GLU A 90 -6.97 -5.42 10.71
N LYS A 91 -7.99 -5.91 10.01
CA LYS A 91 -8.96 -5.05 9.32
C LYS A 91 -9.89 -4.43 10.35
N VAL A 92 -9.96 -3.09 10.38
CA VAL A 92 -10.74 -2.35 11.40
C VAL A 92 -12.03 -1.73 10.85
N PHE A 93 -12.23 -1.84 9.53
CA PHE A 93 -13.47 -1.44 8.86
C PHE A 93 -13.67 -2.28 7.59
N PRO A 94 -14.92 -2.54 7.13
CA PRO A 94 -15.15 -3.18 5.84
C PRO A 94 -14.42 -2.47 4.70
N ILE A 95 -13.86 -3.24 3.76
CA ILE A 95 -13.27 -2.65 2.55
C ILE A 95 -14.38 -1.90 1.82
N THR A 96 -14.11 -0.66 1.47
CA THR A 96 -15.14 0.27 1.00
C THR A 96 -14.70 0.93 -0.29
N VAL A 97 -15.50 0.79 -1.34
CA VAL A 97 -15.31 1.56 -2.57
C VAL A 97 -15.87 2.96 -2.34
N GLN A 98 -15.11 3.97 -2.75
CA GLN A 98 -15.55 5.34 -2.93
C GLN A 98 -15.55 5.67 -4.43
N SER A 99 -16.65 6.22 -4.94
CA SER A 99 -16.71 6.91 -6.24
C SER A 99 -16.98 8.39 -6.02
N GLY A 100 -16.32 9.25 -6.79
CA GLY A 100 -16.36 10.69 -6.65
C GLY A 100 -15.19 11.25 -5.82
N LEU A 101 -14.69 12.41 -6.25
CA LEU A 101 -13.61 13.13 -5.59
C LEU A 101 -14.13 13.85 -4.33
N GLY A 102 -13.23 14.15 -3.41
CA GLY A 102 -13.48 15.04 -2.29
C GLY A 102 -13.42 14.36 -0.93
N ASP A 103 -14.02 15.04 0.04
CA ASP A 103 -14.06 14.59 1.43
C ASP A 103 -14.91 13.31 1.56
N PHE A 104 -14.42 12.36 2.37
CA PHE A 104 -15.10 11.11 2.68
C PHE A 104 -14.87 10.74 4.14
N CYS A 105 -15.89 10.18 4.77
CA CYS A 105 -15.92 9.94 6.21
C CYS A 105 -16.30 8.48 6.51
N PHE A 106 -15.44 7.81 7.28
CA PHE A 106 -15.80 6.63 8.04
C PHE A 106 -16.23 7.09 9.44
N PRO A 107 -17.53 7.11 9.75
CA PRO A 107 -18.02 7.83 10.94
C PRO A 107 -17.71 7.11 12.25
N ALA A 108 -17.48 5.80 12.23
CA ALA A 108 -17.18 5.00 13.41
C ALA A 108 -16.36 3.76 13.04
N VAL A 109 -15.04 3.90 13.04
CA VAL A 109 -14.08 2.81 12.92
C VAL A 109 -13.84 2.23 14.30
N THR A 110 -14.02 0.91 14.44
CA THR A 110 -13.89 0.20 15.73
C THR A 110 -12.61 -0.62 15.76
N PHE A 111 -12.01 -0.73 16.94
CA PHE A 111 -10.80 -1.49 17.21
C PHE A 111 -11.07 -2.52 18.30
N PRO A 112 -10.24 -3.58 18.45
CA PRO A 112 -10.40 -4.53 19.54
C PRO A 112 -10.35 -3.81 20.90
N SER A 113 -11.30 -4.13 21.79
CA SER A 113 -11.41 -3.46 23.10
C SER A 113 -10.13 -3.54 23.93
N ASP A 114 -9.42 -4.66 23.81
CA ASP A 114 -8.20 -4.98 24.56
C ASP A 114 -6.97 -4.21 24.04
N TRP A 115 -7.15 -3.36 23.04
CA TRP A 115 -6.14 -2.42 22.59
C TRP A 115 -6.14 -1.13 23.41
N ALA A 116 -7.21 -0.84 24.16
CA ALA A 116 -7.23 0.33 25.04
C ALA A 116 -6.04 0.31 26.02
N GLY A 117 -5.35 1.45 26.13
CA GLY A 117 -4.12 1.61 26.89
C GLY A 117 -2.85 1.15 26.16
N LYS A 118 -2.94 0.72 24.90
CA LYS A 118 -1.81 0.33 24.06
C LYS A 118 -1.60 1.34 22.94
N LYS A 119 -0.39 1.33 22.38
CA LYS A 119 -0.03 2.13 21.21
C LYS A 119 0.11 1.24 19.99
N GLY A 120 -0.19 1.79 18.83
CA GLY A 120 -0.04 1.08 17.58
C GLY A 120 -0.14 1.99 16.37
N VAL A 121 -0.31 1.39 15.22
CA VAL A 121 -0.29 2.06 13.93
C VAL A 121 -1.56 1.71 13.18
N ILE A 122 -2.25 2.72 12.66
CA ILE A 122 -3.37 2.55 11.73
C ILE A 122 -2.86 2.93 10.35
N SER A 123 -2.97 2.02 9.39
CA SER A 123 -2.60 2.23 7.99
C SER A 123 -3.88 2.36 7.16
N ILE A 124 -3.98 3.47 6.45
CA ILE A 124 -5.04 3.75 5.49
C ILE A 124 -4.47 3.52 4.11
N VAL A 125 -5.10 2.63 3.36
CA VAL A 125 -4.71 2.27 2.01
C VAL A 125 -5.77 2.77 1.04
N SER A 126 -5.36 3.54 0.05
CA SER A 126 -6.17 3.88 -1.13
C SER A 126 -5.69 3.03 -2.29
N SER A 127 -6.54 2.18 -2.86
CA SER A 127 -6.24 1.44 -4.09
C SER A 127 -7.04 2.03 -5.25
N ALA A 128 -6.35 2.54 -6.26
CA ALA A 128 -6.91 3.09 -7.49
C ALA A 128 -6.26 2.42 -8.71
N ASP A 129 -6.63 2.85 -9.93
CA ASP A 129 -6.09 2.30 -11.17
C ASP A 129 -4.62 2.68 -11.42
N ASP A 130 -4.11 3.73 -10.75
CA ASP A 130 -2.71 4.16 -10.74
C ASP A 130 -1.87 3.56 -9.59
N GLY A 131 -2.48 2.72 -8.75
CA GLY A 131 -1.79 1.92 -7.74
C GLY A 131 -2.34 2.07 -6.32
N GLN A 132 -1.54 1.61 -5.36
CA GLN A 132 -1.86 1.68 -3.93
C GLN A 132 -1.04 2.78 -3.26
N LEU A 133 -1.72 3.66 -2.54
CA LEU A 133 -1.11 4.70 -1.72
C LEU A 133 -1.39 4.47 -0.24
N PHE A 134 -0.46 4.87 0.61
CA PHE A 134 -0.43 4.57 2.03
C PHE A 134 -0.23 5.83 2.87
N GLN A 135 -1.00 5.98 3.94
CA GLN A 135 -0.74 6.94 5.02
C GLN A 135 -1.04 6.28 6.35
N CYS A 136 -0.39 6.75 7.41
CA CYS A 136 -0.55 6.18 8.74
C CYS A 136 -0.95 7.20 9.79
N ILE A 137 -1.55 6.69 10.86
CA ILE A 137 -1.80 7.37 12.12
C ILE A 137 -1.04 6.60 13.20
N ALA A 138 -0.23 7.32 13.99
CA ALA A 138 0.34 6.78 15.22
C ALA A 138 -0.70 6.94 16.33
N ALA A 139 -1.23 5.81 16.81
CA ALA A 139 -2.37 5.79 17.70
C ALA A 139 -1.98 5.45 19.13
N ASN A 140 -2.46 6.25 20.08
CA ASN A 140 -2.67 5.85 21.46
C ASN A 140 -4.13 5.38 21.59
N PHE A 141 -4.35 4.08 21.69
CA PHE A 141 -5.70 3.55 21.77
C PHE A 141 -6.29 3.81 23.15
N VAL A 142 -7.43 4.51 23.21
CA VAL A 142 -8.13 4.87 24.44
C VAL A 142 -9.52 4.24 24.46
N SER A 143 -10.05 4.00 25.67
CA SER A 143 -11.41 3.48 25.84
C SER A 143 -12.48 4.48 25.39
N GLY A 144 -13.65 3.97 25.00
CA GLY A 144 -14.83 4.79 24.70
C GLY A 144 -15.01 5.04 23.20
N THR A 145 -15.74 6.12 22.89
CA THR A 145 -16.11 6.54 21.52
C THR A 145 -15.91 8.04 21.36
N ALA A 146 -15.48 8.48 20.19
CA ALA A 146 -15.47 9.90 19.84
C ALA A 146 -16.71 10.29 19.04
N SER A 147 -17.20 11.51 19.25
CA SER A 147 -18.13 12.12 18.29
C SER A 147 -17.37 12.52 17.03
N PRO A 148 -17.88 12.22 15.82
CA PRO A 148 -17.21 12.62 14.60
C PRO A 148 -16.97 14.14 14.53
N PRO A 149 -15.76 14.59 14.15
CA PRO A 149 -15.50 16.01 13.97
C PRO A 149 -16.28 16.55 12.77
N THR A 150 -16.46 17.88 12.70
CA THR A 150 -17.13 18.55 11.56
C THR A 150 -16.42 18.32 10.22
N THR A 151 -15.16 17.89 10.23
CA THR A 151 -14.41 17.50 9.03
C THR A 151 -14.80 16.13 8.49
N CYS A 152 -15.52 15.30 9.26
CA CYS A 152 -16.00 14.00 8.85
C CYS A 152 -17.32 14.16 8.08
N THR A 153 -17.20 14.48 6.80
CA THR A 153 -18.31 14.71 5.88
C THR A 153 -18.04 14.03 4.55
N ASN A 154 -19.10 13.70 3.81
CA ASN A 154 -19.00 13.25 2.43
C ASN A 154 -19.28 14.41 1.48
N ALA A 155 -18.41 14.62 0.50
CA ALA A 155 -18.69 15.57 -0.58
C ALA A 155 -19.93 15.14 -1.38
N SER A 156 -20.64 16.09 -1.99
CA SER A 156 -21.92 15.81 -2.67
C SER A 156 -21.80 14.84 -3.86
N SER A 157 -20.61 14.74 -4.46
CA SER A 157 -20.30 13.80 -5.54
C SER A 157 -19.92 12.40 -5.06
N VAL A 158 -19.78 12.20 -3.75
CA VAL A 158 -19.26 10.96 -3.18
C VAL A 158 -20.38 9.95 -2.96
N THR A 159 -20.17 8.74 -3.47
CA THR A 159 -20.95 7.55 -3.15
C THR A 159 -20.02 6.45 -2.67
N SER A 160 -20.52 5.54 -1.82
CA SER A 160 -19.71 4.47 -1.27
C SER A 160 -20.49 3.20 -1.02
N TYR A 161 -19.82 2.05 -1.12
CA TYR A 161 -20.38 0.75 -0.79
C TYR A 161 -19.28 -0.21 -0.31
N GLY A 162 -19.65 -1.17 0.53
CA GLY A 162 -18.73 -2.24 0.95
C GLY A 162 -18.45 -3.22 -0.18
N THR A 163 -17.22 -3.74 -0.25
CA THR A 163 -16.81 -4.76 -1.22
C THR A 163 -15.88 -5.76 -0.57
N ASP A 164 -15.72 -6.92 -1.19
CA ASP A 164 -14.58 -7.79 -0.99
C ASP A 164 -13.52 -7.47 -2.04
N ASP A 165 -12.24 -7.45 -1.64
CA ASP A 165 -11.10 -7.16 -2.52
C ASP A 165 -9.93 -8.04 -2.10
N ALA A 166 -9.63 -9.05 -2.91
CA ALA A 166 -8.62 -10.05 -2.59
C ALA A 166 -7.19 -9.50 -2.54
N GLU A 167 -6.90 -8.43 -3.29
CA GLU A 167 -5.57 -7.82 -3.29
C GLU A 167 -5.35 -7.01 -2.02
N LEU A 168 -6.34 -6.23 -1.61
CA LEU A 168 -6.31 -5.53 -0.34
C LEU A 168 -6.37 -6.50 0.86
N GLN A 169 -7.07 -7.64 0.76
CA GLN A 169 -7.04 -8.64 1.84
C GLN A 169 -5.63 -9.17 2.11
N LYS A 170 -4.77 -9.32 1.10
CA LYS A 170 -3.37 -9.76 1.28
C LYS A 170 -2.56 -8.80 2.16
N LEU A 171 -2.96 -7.53 2.24
CA LEU A 171 -2.29 -6.53 3.09
C LEU A 171 -2.57 -6.74 4.58
N ILE A 172 -3.56 -7.55 4.96
CA ILE A 172 -3.84 -7.85 6.38
C ILE A 172 -2.95 -9.03 6.86
N GLY A 173 -2.26 -9.72 5.94
CA GLY A 173 -1.54 -10.97 6.22
C GLY A 173 -2.51 -12.16 6.37
N ASP A 174 -1.96 -13.37 6.41
CA ASP A 174 -2.76 -14.56 6.73
C ASP A 174 -3.21 -14.45 8.19
N GLN A 175 -4.50 -14.18 8.39
CA GLN A 175 -5.15 -14.49 9.65
C GLN A 175 -5.25 -16.01 9.75
N ASP A 176 -4.16 -16.66 10.15
CA ASP A 176 -4.20 -18.07 10.49
C ASP A 176 -5.23 -18.26 11.59
N SER A 177 -6.30 -18.94 11.20
CA SER A 177 -7.43 -19.30 12.02
C SER A 177 -6.93 -20.11 13.22
N ALA A 178 -6.89 -19.48 14.40
CA ALA A 178 -6.68 -20.22 15.63
C ALA A 178 -7.94 -21.05 15.93
N SER A 179 -7.77 -22.39 15.88
CA SER A 179 -8.53 -23.45 16.58
C SER A 179 -9.08 -24.54 15.66
N SER A 180 -8.27 -25.58 15.47
CA SER A 180 -8.78 -26.96 15.42
C SER A 180 -7.68 -27.87 15.94
N THR A 181 -7.78 -28.19 17.23
CA THR A 181 -7.06 -29.26 17.89
C THR A 181 -7.40 -30.58 17.19
N ALA A 182 -6.43 -31.17 16.48
CA ALA A 182 -6.49 -32.56 16.07
C ALA A 182 -5.16 -33.23 16.42
N SER A 183 -5.12 -33.81 17.61
CA SER A 183 -4.14 -34.82 17.98
C SER A 183 -4.31 -36.03 17.05
N SER A 184 -3.22 -36.51 16.47
CA SER A 184 -3.11 -37.90 16.00
C SER A 184 -1.64 -38.32 16.03
N SER A 185 -1.38 -39.29 16.88
CA SER A 185 -0.07 -39.91 17.14
C SER A 185 0.23 -41.03 16.15
N ALA A 186 1.53 -41.23 15.90
CA ALA A 186 2.22 -42.45 15.42
C ALA A 186 1.91 -42.91 13.97
N ALA A 187 2.81 -43.52 13.20
CA ALA A 187 4.04 -44.26 13.51
C ALA A 187 5.00 -44.28 12.29
N SER A 188 6.28 -44.57 12.54
CA SER A 188 7.26 -45.00 11.53
C SER A 188 6.86 -46.29 10.82
N PRO A 189 7.39 -46.52 9.60
CA PRO A 189 8.02 -47.81 9.35
C PRO A 189 9.39 -47.72 8.67
N SER A 190 10.07 -48.85 8.83
CA SER A 190 11.49 -49.15 8.66
C SER A 190 12.02 -49.18 7.23
N ALA A 191 13.35 -49.16 7.15
CA ALA A 191 14.18 -49.39 5.98
C ALA A 191 14.07 -50.82 5.41
N THR A 192 14.24 -50.92 4.08
CA THR A 192 14.68 -52.15 3.42
C THR A 192 15.56 -51.80 2.22
N ASP A 193 16.80 -52.30 2.24
CA ASP A 193 17.78 -52.32 1.17
C ASP A 193 17.29 -53.04 -0.09
N SER A 194 17.76 -52.62 -1.27
CA SER A 194 18.43 -53.51 -2.26
C SER A 194 18.92 -52.77 -3.52
N LYS A 195 20.25 -52.70 -3.63
CA LYS A 195 21.13 -52.96 -4.80
C LYS A 195 20.74 -52.45 -6.21
N GLY A 196 21.68 -51.74 -6.84
CA GLY A 196 21.77 -51.64 -8.31
C GLY A 196 22.81 -50.63 -8.79
N ALA A 197 23.74 -51.08 -9.64
CA ALA A 197 25.02 -50.43 -9.96
C ALA A 197 24.99 -49.33 -11.04
N ALA A 198 26.06 -48.52 -11.00
CA ALA A 198 26.86 -47.98 -12.11
C ALA A 198 26.30 -46.91 -13.06
N GLY A 199 27.16 -45.92 -13.35
CA GLY A 199 27.14 -45.20 -14.62
C GLY A 199 27.41 -43.69 -14.50
N ALA A 200 28.67 -43.30 -14.40
CA ALA A 200 29.08 -41.94 -14.74
C ALA A 200 28.96 -41.73 -16.26
N LEU A 201 28.27 -40.68 -16.72
CA LEU A 201 28.46 -40.13 -18.06
C LEU A 201 28.24 -38.61 -18.07
N LEU A 202 29.24 -37.93 -18.60
CA LEU A 202 29.31 -36.53 -19.00
C LEU A 202 28.34 -36.26 -20.17
N VAL A 203 27.69 -35.09 -20.18
CA VAL A 203 27.20 -34.50 -21.45
C VAL A 203 27.44 -32.97 -21.44
N PRO A 204 28.20 -32.43 -22.42
CA PRO A 204 28.32 -31.02 -22.75
C PRO A 204 27.33 -30.61 -23.87
N SER A 205 27.05 -29.31 -24.04
CA SER A 205 26.62 -28.65 -25.31
C SER A 205 26.49 -27.13 -25.05
N ILE A 206 27.29 -26.17 -25.57
CA ILE A 206 27.47 -25.64 -26.96
C ILE A 206 26.12 -25.52 -27.69
N GLN A 207 25.62 -24.41 -28.27
CA GLN A 207 26.09 -23.26 -29.06
C GLN A 207 24.90 -22.25 -29.11
N SER A 208 24.90 -21.02 -29.63
CA SER A 208 25.83 -19.94 -30.00
C SER A 208 24.94 -18.76 -30.47
N VAL A 209 25.58 -17.70 -30.98
CA VAL A 209 25.08 -16.51 -31.69
C VAL A 209 24.47 -15.41 -30.81
N GLY A 210 24.95 -14.17 -30.78
CA GLY A 210 25.94 -13.47 -31.60
C GLY A 210 25.39 -12.10 -32.01
N SER A 211 26.27 -11.09 -32.06
CA SER A 211 26.10 -9.73 -32.63
C SER A 211 25.81 -8.61 -31.62
N LEU A 212 26.38 -7.41 -31.69
CA LEU A 212 27.60 -6.83 -32.27
C LEU A 212 27.57 -5.40 -31.70
N VAL A 213 28.47 -5.03 -30.77
CA VAL A 213 28.58 -3.65 -30.29
C VAL A 213 29.45 -2.89 -31.29
N ALA A 214 28.80 -2.09 -32.13
CA ALA A 214 29.47 -1.11 -32.98
C ALA A 214 29.42 0.25 -32.28
N GLY A 215 30.58 0.72 -31.81
CA GLY A 215 30.80 2.11 -31.46
C GLY A 215 31.17 2.93 -32.71
N VAL A 216 30.61 4.13 -32.82
CA VAL A 216 31.11 5.29 -33.60
C VAL A 216 30.50 6.49 -32.85
N GLY A 217 31.23 7.47 -32.31
CA GLY A 217 32.34 8.20 -32.87
C GLY A 217 31.86 9.64 -33.10
N ALA A 218 32.27 10.55 -32.23
CA ALA A 218 31.93 11.97 -32.24
C ALA A 218 32.42 12.67 -33.52
N LEU A 219 31.61 13.58 -34.07
CA LEU A 219 32.06 14.61 -35.00
C LEU A 219 31.37 15.94 -34.67
N VAL A 220 32.11 16.78 -33.95
CA VAL A 220 31.92 18.23 -33.87
C VAL A 220 32.59 18.83 -35.09
N LEU A 221 31.86 19.59 -35.90
CA LEU A 221 32.42 20.57 -36.84
C LEU A 221 31.40 21.69 -37.03
N GLY A 222 31.75 22.87 -36.54
CA GLY A 222 31.08 24.13 -36.85
C GLY A 222 31.50 24.68 -38.21
N GLY A 223 30.81 25.72 -38.66
CA GLY A 223 31.23 26.54 -39.80
C GLY A 223 30.08 27.18 -40.55
N ALA A 224 29.91 28.48 -40.32
CA ALA A 224 29.02 29.39 -41.05
C ALA A 224 29.36 29.50 -42.53
N LEU A 225 28.38 29.85 -43.38
CA LEU A 225 28.56 30.93 -44.37
C LEU A 225 27.22 31.43 -44.93
N MET A 226 27.17 32.75 -45.08
CA MET A 226 26.12 33.51 -45.74
C MET A 226 26.09 33.26 -47.25
N ILE A 227 24.89 33.29 -47.83
CA ILE A 227 24.41 34.08 -48.99
C ILE A 227 23.02 33.57 -49.33
#